data_AF-A0A931GGF8-F1
#
_entry.id   AF-A0A931GGF8-F1
#
_cell.length_a   1.000
_cell.length_b   1.000
_cell.length_c   1.000
_cell.angle_alpha   90.00
_cell.angle_beta   90.00
_cell.angle_gamma   90.00
#
_symmetry.space_group_name_H-M   'P 1'
#
loop_
_entity.id
_entity.type
_entity.pdbx_description
1 polymer ?
#
loop_
_entity_poly.entity_id
_entity_poly.type
_entity_poly.pdbx_seq_one_letter_code
_entity_poly.pdbx_strand_id
1 'polypeptide(L)' 'MAWDRNDPLNVLALQLDAMLRPVADFCNGYNGPAQRAFAKHVQTLGKHVNELTVADLQAAAAFADAELVDLQQKGLI' A
#
# COMPACT_ATOMS: atom_id res chain seq x y z
N MET A 1 20.58 -17.57 6.07
CA MET A 1 21.38 -16.46 6.60
C MET A 1 20.45 -15.54 7.36
N ALA A 2 20.64 -15.38 8.67
CA ALA A 2 19.96 -14.33 9.41
C ALA A 2 20.67 -13.01 9.07
N TRP A 3 19.92 -12.01 8.62
CA TRP A 3 20.47 -10.70 8.32
C TRP A 3 21.01 -10.09 9.61
N ASP A 4 22.22 -9.51 9.58
CA ASP A 4 22.73 -8.77 10.73
C ASP A 4 21.86 -7.53 10.93
N ARG A 5 21.14 -7.49 12.05
CA ARG A 5 20.20 -6.40 12.38
C ARG A 5 20.89 -5.14 12.89
N ASN A 6 22.21 -5.17 13.07
CA ASN A 6 23.00 -4.00 13.47
C ASN A 6 23.71 -3.34 12.28
N ASP A 7 23.73 -3.99 11.11
CA ASP A 7 24.27 -3.40 9.88
C ASP A 7 23.32 -2.26 9.41
N PRO A 8 23.81 -1.01 9.25
CA PRO A 8 22.97 0.12 8.85
C PRO A 8 22.23 -0.07 7.53
N LEU A 9 22.81 -0.78 6.56
CA LEU A 9 22.17 -1.05 5.27
C LEU A 9 21.06 -2.09 5.41
N ASN A 10 21.25 -3.11 6.26
CA ASN A 10 20.19 -4.08 6.56
C ASN A 10 19.02 -3.41 7.31
N VAL A 11 19.31 -2.50 8.25
CA VAL A 11 18.28 -1.71 8.94
C VAL A 11 17.51 -0.85 7.93
N LEU A 12 18.20 -0.14 7.04
CA LEU A 12 17.55 0.66 6.00
C LEU A 12 16.68 -0.21 5.08
N ALA A 13 17.19 -1.37 4.65
CA ALA A 13 16.43 -2.28 3.80
C ALA A 13 15.13 -2.77 4.48
N LEU A 14 15.19 -3.10 5.78
CA LEU A 14 14.00 -3.48 6.55
C LEU A 14 13.00 -2.33 6.73
N GLN A 15 13.50 -1.10 6.91
CA GLN A 15 12.64 0.09 6.98
C GLN A 15 11.94 0.36 5.64
N LEU A 16 12.68 0.26 4.53
CA LEU A 16 12.11 0.42 3.20
C LEU A 16 11.07 -0.67 2.88
N ASP A 17 11.35 -1.93 3.23
CA ASP A 17 10.37 -3.03 3.09
C ASP A 17 9.10 -2.71 3.88
N ALA A 18 9.22 -2.31 5.16
CA ALA A 18 8.07 -1.97 5.99
C ALA A 18 7.25 -0.81 5.41
N MET A 19 7.91 0.20 4.83
CA MET A 19 7.21 1.33 4.22
C MET A 19 6.52 0.97 2.90
N LEU A 20 7.14 0.11 2.08
CA LEU A 20 6.64 -0.24 0.75
C LEU A 20 5.67 -1.42 0.75
N ARG A 21 5.64 -2.22 1.82
CA ARG A 21 4.79 -3.42 1.92
C ARG A 21 3.30 -3.16 1.63
N PRO A 22 2.65 -2.10 2.14
CA PRO A 22 1.27 -1.80 1.78
C PRO A 22 1.05 -1.57 0.28
N VAL A 23 2.06 -1.02 -0.41
CA VAL A 23 2.02 -0.82 -1.87
C VAL A 23 2.24 -2.15 -2.61
N ALA A 24 3.07 -3.03 -2.06
CA ALA A 24 3.25 -4.36 -2.60
C ALA A 24 1.95 -5.20 -2.54
N ASP A 25 1.14 -4.98 -1.50
CA ASP A 25 -0.18 -5.61 -1.36
C ASP A 25 -1.15 -5.14 -2.45
N PHE A 26 -1.12 -3.87 -2.85
CA PHE A 26 -1.88 -3.40 -4.02
C PHE A 26 -1.54 -4.18 -5.31
N CYS A 27 -0.26 -4.43 -5.56
CA CYS A 27 0.19 -5.12 -6.77
C CYS A 27 -0.09 -6.63 -6.74
N ASN A 28 0.01 -7.27 -5.57
CA ASN A 28 0.08 -8.74 -5.48
C ASN A 28 -0.99 -9.39 -4.60
N GLY A 29 -1.58 -8.66 -3.65
CA GLY A 29 -2.52 -9.18 -2.66
C GLY A 29 -3.97 -8.71 -2.84
N TYR A 30 -4.16 -7.54 -3.44
CA TYR A 30 -5.48 -6.93 -3.60
C TYR A 30 -6.29 -7.58 -4.73
N ASN A 31 -7.58 -7.81 -4.44
CA ASN A 31 -8.56 -8.18 -5.46
C ASN A 31 -9.01 -6.95 -6.28
N GLY A 32 -9.78 -7.17 -7.35
CA GLY A 32 -10.21 -6.09 -8.25
C GLY A 32 -10.88 -4.89 -7.56
N PRO A 33 -11.84 -5.10 -6.63
CA PRO A 33 -12.45 -4.02 -5.85
C PRO A 33 -11.44 -3.19 -5.03
N ALA A 34 -10.52 -3.83 -4.32
CA ALA A 34 -9.48 -3.15 -3.55
C ALA A 34 -8.55 -2.31 -4.42
N GLN A 35 -8.11 -2.86 -5.56
CA GLN A 35 -7.29 -2.13 -6.52
C GLN A 35 -8.00 -0.90 -7.07
N ARG A 36 -9.32 -0.98 -7.29
CA ARG A 36 -10.13 0.17 -7.71
C ARG A 36 -10.27 1.23 -6.62
N ALA A 37 -10.46 0.83 -5.36
CA ALA A 37 -10.51 1.75 -4.23
C ALA A 37 -9.17 2.51 -4.07
N PHE A 38 -8.05 1.78 -4.16
CA PHE A 38 -6.71 2.36 -4.17
C PHE A 38 -6.53 3.39 -5.29
N ALA A 39 -6.84 2.98 -6.54
CA ALA A 39 -6.69 3.84 -7.72
C ALA A 39 -7.59 5.08 -7.64
N LYS A 40 -8.81 4.93 -7.10
CA LYS A 40 -9.72 6.04 -6.84
C LYS A 40 -9.11 7.03 -5.84
N HIS A 41 -8.51 6.56 -4.74
CA HIS A 41 -7.83 7.44 -3.80
C HIS A 41 -6.69 8.20 -4.46
N VAL A 42 -5.81 7.51 -5.19
CA VAL A 42 -4.71 8.15 -5.94
C VAL A 42 -5.22 9.21 -6.91
N GLN A 43 -6.31 8.93 -7.64
CA GLN A 43 -6.92 9.89 -8.56
C GLN A 43 -7.36 11.18 -7.85
N THR A 44 -7.90 11.09 -6.63
CA THR A 44 -8.35 12.28 -5.88
C THR A 44 -7.22 13.21 -5.45
N LEU A 45 -5.97 12.73 -5.41
CA LEU A 45 -4.81 13.56 -5.09
C LEU A 45 -4.47 14.54 -6.21
N GLY A 46 -4.94 14.31 -7.45
CA GLY A 46 -4.68 15.17 -8.59
C GLY A 46 -3.21 15.27 -9.01
N LYS A 47 -2.35 14.38 -8.51
CA LYS A 47 -0.92 14.31 -8.81
C LYS A 47 -0.66 13.42 -10.02
N HIS A 48 0.39 13.71 -10.78
CA HIS A 48 0.86 12.75 -11.77
C HIS A 48 1.50 11.54 -11.08
N VAL A 49 1.48 10.36 -11.72
CA VAL A 49 1.94 9.11 -11.09
C VAL A 49 3.42 9.17 -10.65
N ASN A 50 4.26 9.87 -11.42
CA ASN A 50 5.67 10.07 -11.08
C ASN A 50 5.92 11.07 -9.93
N GLU A 51 4.89 11.76 -9.45
CA GLU A 51 4.94 12.69 -8.32
C GLU A 51 4.40 12.06 -7.03
N LEU A 52 3.88 10.83 -7.10
CA LEU A 52 3.36 10.13 -5.93
C LEU A 52 4.49 9.77 -4.99
N THR A 53 4.35 10.18 -3.73
CA THR A 53 5.28 9.81 -2.66
C THR A 53 4.91 8.44 -2.09
N VAL A 54 5.85 7.82 -1.36
CA VAL A 54 5.56 6.59 -0.60
C VAL A 54 4.40 6.80 0.38
N ALA A 55 4.31 7.98 1.01
CA ALA A 55 3.23 8.31 1.93
C ALA A 55 1.86 8.39 1.22
N ASP A 56 1.80 8.95 0.00
CA ASP A 56 0.57 8.99 -0.80
C ASP A 56 0.08 7.57 -1.12
N LEU A 57 1.01 6.67 -1.48
CA LEU A 57 0.70 5.28 -1.82
C LEU A 57 0.27 4.48 -0.57
N GLN A 58 0.87 4.73 0.59
CA GLN A 58 0.44 4.14 1.86
C GLN A 58 -0.96 4.60 2.27
N ALA A 59 -1.27 5.90 2.10
CA ALA A 59 -2.61 6.42 2.37
C ALA A 59 -3.67 5.79 1.45
N ALA A 60 -3.33 5.59 0.17
CA ALA A 60 -4.18 4.87 -0.78
C ALA A 60 -4.40 3.39 -0.40
N ALA A 61 -3.36 2.71 0.11
CA ALA A 61 -3.47 1.34 0.62
C ALA A 61 -4.42 1.28 1.83
N ALA A 62 -4.21 2.14 2.82
CA ALA A 62 -5.08 2.22 4.00
C ALA A 62 -6.55 2.52 3.63
N PHE A 63 -6.78 3.39 2.63
CA PHE A 63 -8.12 3.65 2.12
C PHE A 63 -8.74 2.41 1.47
N ALA A 64 -7.97 1.68 0.65
CA ALA A 64 -8.45 0.47 0.00
C ALA A 64 -8.78 -0.65 0.99
N ASP A 65 -7.97 -0.83 2.03
CA ASP A 65 -8.24 -1.79 3.11
C ASP A 65 -9.54 -1.43 3.85
N ALA A 66 -9.78 -0.15 4.12
CA ALA A 66 -11.01 0.30 4.77
C ALA A 66 -12.25 0.06 3.88
N GLU A 67 -12.17 0.35 2.58
CA GLU A 67 -13.27 0.04 1.64
C GLU A 67 -13.52 -1.45 1.52
N LEU A 68 -12.46 -2.28 1.52
CA LEU A 68 -12.62 -3.73 1.51
C LEU A 68 -13.41 -4.23 2.72
N VAL A 69 -13.06 -3.76 3.91
CA VAL A 69 -13.77 -4.13 5.15
C VAL A 69 -15.24 -3.71 5.09
N ASP A 70 -15.53 -2.51 4.58
CA ASP A 70 -16.91 -2.03 4.41
C ASP A 70 -17.71 -2.88 3.41
N LEU A 71 -17.11 -3.23 2.26
CA LEU A 71 -17.75 -4.07 1.25
C LEU A 71 -18.01 -5.50 1.75
N GLN A 72 -17.07 -6.06 2.52
CA GLN A 72 -17.25 -7.37 3.17
C GLN A 72 -18.39 -7.33 4.19
N GLN A 73 -18.45 -6.30 5.02
CA GLN A 73 -19.54 -6.12 5.99
C GLN A 73 -20.91 -5.97 5.32
N LYS A 74 -20.95 -5.39 4.13
CA LYS A 74 -22.16 -5.26 3.30
C LYS A 74 -22.49 -6.51 2.48
N GLY A 75 -21.65 -7.55 2.52
CA GLY A 75 -21.86 -8.79 1.76
C GLY A 75 -21.77 -8.62 0.25
N LEU A 76 -21.04 -7.60 -0.22
CA LEU A 76 -20.88 -7.28 -1.65
C LEU A 76 -19.68 -7.99 -2.29
N ILE A 77 -18.78 -8.52 -1.46
CA ILE A 77 -17.62 -9.34 -1.82
C ILE A 77 -17.34 -10.37 -0.72
#